data_AF-A0A3C1IEY6-F1
#
_entry.id   AF-A0A3C1IEY6-F1
#
_cell.length_a   1.000
_cell.length_b   1.000
_cell.length_c   1.000
_cell.angle_alpha   90.00
_cell.angle_beta   90.00
_cell.angle_gamma   90.00
#
_symmetry.space_group_name_H-M   'P 1'
#
loop_
_entity.id
_entity.type
_entity.pdbx_description
1 polymer ?
#
loop_
_entity_poly.entity_id
_entity_poly.type
_entity_poly.pdbx_seq_one_letter_code
_entity_poly.pdbx_strand_id
1 'polypeptide(L)'
;MRLSGPWVENAATQAIFAALTAAGHKVYFVGGCVRNSVLNLPVTDIDLATDAVPKTVLSLCQSAGLKGIPTGIDHGTVTVVSQGQAHEITTFRRDIATDGRRAVVAFSKDIAEDARRRDFTMNALYATPQGMVIDPLGGLPDLKARKLRFIEDASRRIQEDFLRSLRFFRFYA
;
A
#
# COMPACT_ATOMS: atom_id res chain seq x y z
N MET A 1 -8.44 -14.61 -5.15
CA MET A 1 -8.58 -14.34 -6.61
C MET A 1 -7.25 -13.84 -7.13
N ARG A 2 -6.93 -14.03 -8.42
CA ARG A 2 -5.65 -13.62 -9.01
C ARG A 2 -5.88 -12.52 -10.05
N LEU A 3 -5.22 -11.38 -9.86
CA LEU A 3 -5.18 -10.27 -10.79
C LEU A 3 -4.08 -10.49 -11.83
N SER A 4 -4.27 -9.94 -13.01
CA SER A 4 -3.31 -9.97 -14.12
C SER A 4 -3.39 -8.66 -14.90
N GLY A 5 -2.40 -8.42 -15.76
CA GLY A 5 -2.39 -7.25 -16.64
C GLY A 5 -1.10 -6.43 -16.53
N PRO A 6 -0.98 -5.36 -17.35
CA PRO A 6 0.30 -4.67 -17.58
C PRO A 6 0.96 -4.12 -16.32
N TRP A 7 0.16 -3.69 -15.33
CA TRP A 7 0.68 -3.15 -14.07
C TRP A 7 1.21 -4.24 -13.12
N VAL A 8 0.64 -5.46 -13.16
CA VAL A 8 1.13 -6.61 -12.39
C VAL A 8 2.41 -7.12 -13.02
N GLU A 9 2.43 -7.26 -14.35
CA GLU A 9 3.54 -7.84 -15.11
C GLU A 9 4.66 -6.84 -15.43
N ASN A 10 4.52 -5.58 -15.00
CA ASN A 10 5.46 -4.50 -15.25
C ASN A 10 6.87 -4.87 -14.75
N ALA A 11 7.83 -4.95 -15.67
CA ALA A 11 9.20 -5.38 -15.38
C ALA A 11 9.90 -4.47 -14.36
N ALA A 12 9.62 -3.17 -14.37
CA ALA A 12 10.22 -2.22 -13.43
C ALA A 12 9.78 -2.50 -11.99
N THR A 13 8.50 -2.78 -11.79
CA THR A 13 7.93 -3.14 -10.49
C THR A 13 8.37 -4.53 -10.05
N GLN A 14 8.41 -5.50 -10.97
CA GLN A 14 8.86 -6.86 -10.70
C GLN A 14 10.33 -6.92 -10.27
N ALA A 15 11.19 -6.03 -10.78
CA ALA A 15 12.58 -5.92 -10.31
C ALA A 15 12.66 -5.51 -8.82
N ILE A 16 11.77 -4.62 -8.36
CA ILE A 16 11.70 -4.22 -6.94
C ILE A 16 11.22 -5.40 -6.09
N PHE A 17 10.18 -6.11 -6.53
CA PHE A 17 9.72 -7.31 -5.85
C PHE A 17 10.81 -8.36 -5.73
N ALA A 18 11.54 -8.62 -6.82
CA ALA A 18 12.66 -9.56 -6.81
C ALA A 18 13.73 -9.16 -5.80
N ALA A 19 14.13 -7.88 -5.77
CA ALA A 19 15.15 -7.38 -4.84
C ALA A 19 14.76 -7.58 -3.37
N LEU A 20 13.51 -7.30 -3.02
CA LEU A 20 13.02 -7.44 -1.64
C LEU A 20 12.74 -8.90 -1.26
N THR A 21 12.11 -9.67 -2.14
CA THR A 21 11.76 -11.08 -1.86
C THR A 21 12.99 -11.98 -1.80
N ALA A 22 14.04 -11.70 -2.58
CA ALA A 22 15.32 -12.44 -2.50
C ALA A 22 15.98 -12.33 -1.12
N ALA A 23 15.72 -11.24 -0.39
CA ALA A 23 16.17 -11.03 0.99
C ALA A 23 15.18 -11.55 2.05
N GLY A 24 14.11 -12.24 1.64
CA GLY A 24 13.09 -12.80 2.53
C GLY A 24 12.01 -11.81 2.99
N HIS A 25 11.96 -10.60 2.43
CA HIS A 25 10.94 -9.62 2.79
C HIS A 25 9.61 -9.86 2.07
N LYS A 26 8.53 -9.57 2.80
CA LYS A 26 7.18 -9.49 2.25
C LYS A 26 7.03 -8.15 1.55
N VAL A 27 6.48 -8.18 0.36
CA VAL A 27 6.22 -6.97 -0.42
C VAL A 27 4.99 -7.21 -1.28
N TYR A 28 4.12 -6.21 -1.33
CA TYR A 28 2.81 -6.30 -1.97
C TYR A 28 2.53 -5.02 -2.74
N PHE A 29 1.77 -5.16 -3.82
CA PHE A 29 0.93 -4.07 -4.29
C PHE A 29 -0.11 -3.73 -3.23
N VAL A 30 -0.52 -2.46 -3.15
CA VAL A 30 -1.53 -2.06 -2.17
C VAL A 30 -2.46 -0.96 -2.65
N GLY A 31 -3.70 -1.00 -2.16
CA GLY A 31 -4.62 0.13 -2.25
C GLY A 31 -5.23 0.31 -3.64
N GLY A 32 -5.02 1.48 -4.24
CA GLY A 32 -5.76 1.91 -5.44
C GLY A 32 -5.61 0.98 -6.64
N CYS A 33 -4.38 0.50 -6.90
CA CYS A 33 -4.12 -0.43 -8.00
C CYS A 33 -4.88 -1.75 -7.84
N VAL A 34 -4.87 -2.33 -6.64
CA VAL A 34 -5.58 -3.58 -6.31
C VAL A 34 -7.09 -3.37 -6.42
N ARG A 35 -7.61 -2.30 -5.82
CA ARG A 35 -9.03 -1.93 -5.87
C ARG A 35 -9.52 -1.77 -7.31
N ASN A 36 -8.85 -0.93 -8.10
CA ASN A 36 -9.26 -0.62 -9.46
C ASN A 36 -9.23 -1.89 -10.32
N SER A 37 -8.18 -2.71 -10.19
CA SER A 37 -8.08 -3.96 -10.93
C SER A 37 -9.19 -4.95 -10.57
N VAL A 38 -9.60 -5.06 -9.31
CA VAL A 38 -10.75 -5.89 -8.91
C VAL A 38 -12.07 -5.39 -9.52
N LEU A 39 -12.21 -4.07 -9.70
CA LEU A 39 -13.38 -3.45 -10.32
C LEU A 39 -13.32 -3.38 -11.85
N ASN A 40 -12.28 -3.93 -12.49
CA ASN A 40 -12.01 -3.77 -13.93
C ASN A 40 -11.95 -2.30 -14.37
N LEU A 41 -11.37 -1.45 -13.53
CA LEU A 41 -11.10 -0.03 -13.82
C LEU A 41 -9.62 0.17 -14.17
N PRO A 42 -9.28 1.25 -14.91
CA PRO A 42 -7.88 1.59 -15.19
C PRO A 42 -7.05 1.74 -13.90
N VAL A 43 -5.83 1.21 -13.93
CA VAL A 43 -4.83 1.39 -12.87
C VAL A 43 -3.89 2.50 -13.30
N THR A 44 -3.88 3.61 -12.56
CA THR A 44 -3.07 4.80 -12.87
C THR A 44 -1.79 4.86 -12.05
N ASP A 45 -1.85 4.45 -10.78
CA ASP A 45 -0.76 4.59 -9.81
C ASP A 45 -0.53 3.25 -9.09
N ILE A 46 0.75 2.92 -8.87
CA ILE A 46 1.18 1.67 -8.25
C ILE A 46 1.91 2.01 -6.95
N ASP A 47 1.25 1.71 -5.83
CA ASP A 47 1.86 1.78 -4.50
C ASP A 47 2.31 0.39 -4.04
N LEU A 48 3.48 0.34 -3.40
CA LEU A 48 4.03 -0.87 -2.82
C LEU A 48 4.08 -0.76 -1.29
N ALA A 49 3.82 -1.87 -0.60
CA ALA A 49 3.98 -1.97 0.84
C ALA A 49 4.83 -3.18 1.22
N THR A 50 5.70 -3.02 2.22
CA THR A 50 6.66 -4.08 2.61
C THR A 50 6.90 -4.12 4.12
N ASP A 51 7.33 -5.27 4.63
CA ASP A 51 7.79 -5.39 6.01
C ASP A 51 9.22 -4.86 6.22
N ALA A 52 9.97 -4.56 5.14
CA ALA A 52 11.30 -3.98 5.20
C ALA A 52 11.26 -2.51 5.61
N VAL A 53 12.13 -2.10 6.54
CA VAL A 53 12.24 -0.69 6.95
C VAL A 53 12.90 0.16 5.85
N PRO A 54 12.68 1.50 5.81
CA PRO A 54 13.12 2.35 4.69
C PRO A 54 14.59 2.19 4.30
N LYS A 55 15.49 2.16 5.30
CA LYS A 55 16.93 1.97 5.08
C LYS A 55 17.25 0.62 4.42
N THR A 56 16.55 -0.44 4.83
CA THR A 56 16.70 -1.78 4.24
C THR A 56 16.19 -1.81 2.80
N VAL A 57 15.04 -1.19 2.52
CA VAL A 57 14.51 -1.08 1.15
C VAL A 57 15.52 -0.39 0.23
N LEU A 58 16.04 0.77 0.65
CA LEU A 58 17.04 1.52 -0.12
C LEU A 58 18.30 0.68 -0.36
N SER A 59 18.82 0.02 0.67
CA SER A 59 20.02 -0.82 0.55
C SER A 59 19.81 -1.99 -0.41
N LEU A 60 18.72 -2.73 -0.29
CA LEU A 60 18.44 -3.91 -1.13
C LEU A 60 18.21 -3.51 -2.58
N CYS A 61 17.43 -2.45 -2.82
CA CYS A 61 17.20 -1.94 -4.17
C CYS A 61 18.50 -1.41 -4.80
N GLN A 62 19.35 -0.71 -4.03
CA GLN A 62 20.65 -0.25 -4.52
C GLN A 62 21.57 -1.41 -4.87
N SER A 63 21.63 -2.46 -4.04
CA SER A 63 22.38 -3.69 -4.35
C SER A 63 21.87 -4.41 -5.59
N ALA A 64 20.59 -4.25 -5.93
CA ALA A 64 19.99 -4.75 -7.17
C ALA A 64 20.16 -3.80 -8.38
N GLY A 65 20.94 -2.72 -8.25
CA GLY A 65 21.17 -1.74 -9.31
C GLY A 65 20.03 -0.74 -9.53
N LEU A 66 19.09 -0.64 -8.58
CA LEU A 66 17.96 0.30 -8.63
C LEU A 66 18.28 1.57 -7.82
N LYS A 67 17.89 2.73 -8.32
CA LYS A 67 18.16 4.01 -7.63
C LYS A 67 17.12 4.23 -6.54
N GLY A 68 17.55 4.22 -5.27
CA GLY A 68 16.73 4.63 -4.14
C GLY A 68 16.78 6.13 -3.87
N ILE A 69 15.64 6.71 -3.47
CA ILE A 69 15.47 8.11 -3.08
C ILE A 69 14.77 8.14 -1.70
N PRO A 70 15.32 8.85 -0.70
CA PRO A 70 14.81 8.88 0.67
C PRO A 70 13.56 9.78 0.82
N THR A 71 12.50 9.50 0.05
CA THR A 71 11.28 10.32 0.00
C THR A 71 10.38 10.06 1.21
N GLY A 72 10.40 10.94 2.21
CA GLY A 72 9.46 10.82 3.34
C GLY A 72 9.78 9.66 4.28
N ILE A 73 11.07 9.41 4.54
CA ILE A 73 11.55 8.34 5.45
C ILE A 73 10.88 8.39 6.82
N ASP A 74 10.63 9.58 7.35
CA ASP A 74 9.98 9.78 8.66
C ASP A 74 8.56 9.19 8.71
N HIS A 75 7.93 9.02 7.55
CA HIS A 75 6.62 8.40 7.40
C HIS A 75 6.70 6.94 6.91
N GLY A 76 7.90 6.40 6.71
CA GLY A 76 8.13 5.03 6.28
C GLY A 76 8.10 4.83 4.77
N THR A 77 8.07 5.91 3.98
CA THR A 77 8.05 5.84 2.52
C THR A 77 9.45 6.09 1.96
N VAL A 78 9.75 5.46 0.84
CA VAL A 78 10.90 5.74 -0.03
C VAL A 78 10.44 5.63 -1.48
N THR A 79 11.15 6.29 -2.39
CA THR A 79 10.93 6.11 -3.82
C THR A 79 12.07 5.30 -4.40
N VAL A 80 11.78 4.28 -5.20
CA VAL A 80 12.78 3.55 -5.97
C VAL A 80 12.52 3.76 -7.46
N VAL A 81 13.56 4.11 -8.19
CA VAL A 81 13.51 4.27 -9.65
C VAL A 81 14.02 2.99 -10.31
N SER A 82 13.15 2.38 -11.11
CA SER A 82 13.43 1.16 -11.87
C SER A 82 13.03 1.40 -13.32
N GLN A 83 13.94 1.16 -14.27
CA GLN A 83 13.70 1.40 -15.71
C GLN A 83 13.08 2.79 -16.02
N GLY A 84 13.51 3.84 -15.31
CA GLY A 84 13.00 5.21 -15.47
C GLY A 84 11.65 5.49 -14.82
N GLN A 85 11.01 4.49 -14.20
CA GLN A 85 9.73 4.62 -13.50
C GLN A 85 9.97 4.76 -11.99
N ALA A 86 9.30 5.72 -11.36
CA ALA A 86 9.35 5.93 -9.91
C ALA A 86 8.25 5.10 -9.22
N HIS A 87 8.64 4.40 -8.15
CA HIS A 87 7.74 3.57 -7.36
C HIS A 87 7.80 3.98 -5.90
N GLU A 88 6.66 4.30 -5.30
CA GLU A 88 6.56 4.54 -3.87
C GLU A 88 6.45 3.21 -3.11
N ILE A 89 7.35 3.00 -2.15
CA ILE A 89 7.39 1.82 -1.31
C ILE A 89 7.27 2.30 0.13
N THR A 90 6.24 1.83 0.82
CA THR A 90 5.97 2.19 2.21
C THR A 90 6.12 0.99 3.13
N THR A 91 6.93 1.10 4.16
CA THR A 91 7.03 0.09 5.21
C THR A 91 5.70 -0.05 5.94
N PHE A 92 5.27 -1.28 6.23
CA PHE A 92 4.10 -1.53 7.08
C PHE A 92 4.25 -0.77 8.39
N ARG A 93 3.16 -0.18 8.85
CA ARG A 93 3.18 0.66 10.04
C ARG A 93 1.92 0.48 10.85
N ARG A 94 2.02 0.72 12.15
CA ARG A 94 0.87 0.83 13.05
C ARG A 94 0.86 2.20 13.72
N ASP A 95 -0.32 2.67 14.06
CA ASP A 95 -0.46 3.90 14.83
C ASP A 95 -0.14 3.62 16.30
N ILE A 96 0.74 4.43 16.87
CA ILE A 96 1.03 4.44 18.31
C ILE A 96 0.14 5.48 18.99
N ALA A 97 0.12 6.68 18.42
CA ALA A 97 -0.68 7.80 18.90
C ALA A 97 -1.12 8.64 17.71
N THR A 98 -2.32 9.23 17.82
CA THR A 98 -2.89 10.11 16.82
C THR A 98 -3.35 11.40 17.50
N ASP A 99 -2.90 12.55 17.02
CA ASP A 99 -3.39 13.87 17.41
C ASP A 99 -3.81 14.63 16.16
N GLY A 100 -5.11 14.56 15.85
CA GLY A 100 -5.62 14.89 14.52
C GLY A 100 -4.76 14.19 13.45
N ARG A 101 -4.37 14.93 12.41
CA ARG A 101 -3.56 14.41 11.28
C ARG A 101 -2.15 13.97 11.64
N ARG A 102 -1.65 14.28 12.85
CA ARG A 102 -0.30 13.87 13.26
C ARG A 102 -0.40 12.49 13.89
N ALA A 103 0.01 11.48 13.11
CA ALA A 103 0.16 10.13 13.61
C ALA A 103 1.63 9.85 13.94
N VAL A 104 1.90 9.37 15.16
CA VAL A 104 3.17 8.73 15.51
C VAL A 104 3.05 7.27 15.11
N VAL A 105 3.95 6.83 14.23
CA VAL A 105 3.90 5.48 13.65
C VAL A 105 5.06 4.63 14.14
N ALA A 106 4.80 3.35 14.35
CA ALA A 106 5.83 2.31 14.49
C ALA A 106 5.84 1.46 13.22
N PHE A 107 7.03 1.06 12.74
CA PHE A 107 7.12 0.05 11.69
C PHE A 107 6.70 -1.32 12.20
N SER A 108 6.07 -2.08 11.31
CA SER A 108 5.50 -3.38 11.60
C SER A 108 6.00 -4.45 10.63
N LYS A 109 5.83 -5.71 11.02
CA LYS A 109 6.00 -6.90 10.18
C LYS A 109 4.67 -7.53 9.76
N ASP A 110 3.56 -7.02 10.27
CA ASP A 110 2.22 -7.53 10.05
C ASP A 110 1.44 -6.63 9.07
N ILE A 111 1.00 -7.25 7.97
CA ILE A 111 0.16 -6.61 6.95
C ILE A 111 -1.21 -6.21 7.51
N ALA A 112 -1.73 -6.92 8.53
CA ALA A 112 -3.01 -6.58 9.14
C ALA A 112 -2.91 -5.28 9.94
N GLU A 113 -1.78 -5.00 10.59
CA GLU A 113 -1.53 -3.73 11.26
C GLU A 113 -1.48 -2.56 10.25
N ASP A 114 -0.82 -2.75 9.09
CA ASP A 114 -0.84 -1.75 8.00
C ASP A 114 -2.22 -1.60 7.35
N ALA A 115 -3.02 -2.67 7.31
CA ALA A 115 -4.37 -2.62 6.79
C ALA A 115 -5.27 -1.76 7.68
N ARG A 116 -5.19 -1.93 9.02
CA ARG A 116 -6.09 -1.25 9.97
C ARG A 116 -6.01 0.27 9.93
N ARG A 117 -4.82 0.83 9.70
CA ARG A 117 -4.60 2.29 9.61
C ARG A 117 -5.13 2.96 8.34
N ARG A 118 -5.55 2.18 7.34
CA ARG A 118 -6.08 2.73 6.07
C ARG A 118 -7.49 3.27 6.29
N ASP A 119 -7.97 4.07 5.35
CA ASP A 119 -9.25 4.77 5.48
C ASP A 119 -10.45 3.84 5.29
N PHE A 120 -10.48 3.13 4.16
CA PHE A 120 -11.62 2.32 3.74
C PHE A 120 -11.23 0.88 3.48
N THR A 121 -12.15 -0.05 3.73
CA THR A 121 -11.93 -1.50 3.57
C THR A 121 -11.47 -1.85 2.14
N MET A 122 -12.06 -1.21 1.13
CA MET A 122 -11.66 -1.32 -0.27
C MET A 122 -10.24 -0.84 -0.60
N ASN A 123 -9.65 0.02 0.23
CA ASN A 123 -8.27 0.53 0.06
C ASN A 123 -7.25 -0.23 0.91
N ALA A 124 -7.70 -1.17 1.73
CA ALA A 124 -6.88 -2.08 2.54
C ALA A 124 -6.74 -3.46 1.91
N LEU A 125 -6.76 -3.50 0.58
CA LEU A 125 -6.52 -4.69 -0.22
C LEU A 125 -5.08 -4.67 -0.74
N TYR A 126 -4.50 -5.86 -0.79
CA TYR A 126 -3.12 -6.07 -1.21
C TYR A 126 -3.07 -7.12 -2.31
N ALA A 127 -2.01 -7.13 -3.10
CA ALA A 127 -1.73 -8.24 -4.00
C ALA A 127 -0.24 -8.63 -3.97
N THR A 128 0.03 -9.93 -4.00
CA THR A 128 1.39 -10.48 -4.16
C THR A 128 2.00 -10.06 -5.51
N PRO A 129 3.31 -10.21 -5.72
CA PRO A 129 3.93 -9.97 -7.04
C PRO A 129 3.28 -10.76 -8.18
N GLN A 130 2.69 -11.93 -7.90
CA GLN A 130 2.00 -12.78 -8.87
C GLN A 130 0.52 -12.42 -9.06
N GLY A 131 0.03 -11.36 -8.41
CA GLY A 131 -1.34 -10.87 -8.49
C GLY A 131 -2.35 -11.55 -7.56
N MET A 132 -1.94 -12.46 -6.67
CA MET A 132 -2.86 -13.04 -5.68
C MET A 132 -3.34 -11.96 -4.69
N VAL A 133 -4.64 -11.74 -4.63
CA VAL A 133 -5.25 -10.76 -3.71
C VAL A 133 -5.22 -11.27 -2.28
N ILE A 134 -4.78 -10.41 -1.37
CA ILE A 134 -4.80 -10.61 0.07
C ILE A 134 -5.71 -9.53 0.66
N ASP A 135 -6.64 -9.98 1.51
CA ASP A 135 -7.62 -9.13 2.16
C ASP A 135 -7.58 -9.37 3.68
N PRO A 136 -6.70 -8.68 4.41
CA PRO A 136 -6.53 -8.91 5.85
C PRO A 136 -7.75 -8.54 6.70
N LEU A 137 -8.67 -7.73 6.16
CA LEU A 137 -9.78 -7.13 6.92
C LEU A 137 -11.18 -7.48 6.38
N GLY A 138 -11.27 -8.33 5.36
CA GLY A 138 -12.55 -8.72 4.77
C GLY A 138 -13.23 -7.58 3.99
N GLY A 139 -12.47 -6.72 3.31
CA GLY A 139 -12.96 -5.63 2.49
C GLY A 139 -13.39 -6.01 1.06
N LEU A 140 -13.04 -7.19 0.58
CA LEU A 140 -13.35 -7.63 -0.78
C LEU A 140 -14.87 -7.76 -1.04
N PRO A 141 -15.71 -8.26 -0.10
CA PRO A 141 -17.15 -8.24 -0.26
C PRO A 141 -17.73 -6.82 -0.36
N ASP A 142 -17.23 -5.88 0.44
CA ASP A 142 -17.64 -4.47 0.36
C ASP A 142 -17.31 -3.90 -1.02
N LEU A 143 -16.09 -4.15 -1.52
CA LEU A 143 -15.67 -3.67 -2.84
C LEU A 143 -16.55 -4.22 -3.96
N LYS A 144 -16.86 -5.52 -3.94
CA LYS A 144 -17.74 -6.16 -4.94
C LYS A 144 -19.16 -5.61 -4.89
N ALA A 145 -19.67 -5.30 -3.69
CA ALA A 145 -20.95 -4.65 -3.49
C ALA A 145 -20.91 -3.13 -3.74
N ARG A 146 -19.76 -2.57 -4.15
CA ARG A 146 -19.53 -1.12 -4.30
C ARG A 146 -19.88 -0.32 -3.04
N LYS A 147 -19.63 -0.91 -1.88
CA LYS A 147 -19.90 -0.31 -0.57
C LYS A 147 -18.64 0.38 -0.05
N LEU A 148 -18.71 1.70 0.08
CA LEU A 148 -17.66 2.48 0.73
C LEU A 148 -17.83 2.41 2.25
N ARG A 149 -16.94 1.70 2.93
CA ARG A 149 -16.99 1.51 4.39
C ARG A 149 -15.65 1.85 5.04
N PHE A 150 -15.70 2.65 6.11
CA PHE A 150 -14.54 2.91 6.96
C PHE A 150 -14.04 1.64 7.63
N ILE A 151 -12.73 1.55 7.82
CA ILE A 151 -12.14 0.49 8.64
C ILE A 151 -12.36 0.84 10.12
N GLU A 152 -12.95 -0.08 10.86
CA GLU A 152 -13.33 0.11 12.28
C GLU A 152 -14.36 1.25 12.44
N ASP A 153 -14.26 2.07 13.48
CA ASP A 153 -15.24 3.10 13.80
C ASP A 153 -15.07 4.37 12.95
N ALA A 154 -16.07 4.69 12.12
CA ALA A 154 -16.02 5.81 11.18
C ALA A 154 -15.80 7.17 11.88
N SER A 155 -16.46 7.41 13.02
CA SER A 155 -16.33 8.67 13.77
C SER A 155 -14.89 8.86 14.25
N ARG A 156 -14.29 7.83 14.82
CA ARG A 156 -12.88 7.82 15.23
C ARG A 156 -11.96 8.02 14.03
N ARG A 157 -12.18 7.33 12.92
CA ARG A 157 -11.34 7.48 11.72
C ARG A 157 -11.38 8.90 11.15
N ILE A 158 -12.52 9.57 11.20
CA ILE A 158 -12.65 10.96 10.75
C ILE A 158 -11.94 11.92 11.71
N GLN A 159 -11.99 11.68 13.03
CA GLN A 159 -11.28 12.50 14.01
C GLN A 159 -9.76 12.37 13.90
N GLU A 160 -9.26 11.18 13.54
CA GLU A 160 -7.84 10.95 13.24
C GLU A 160 -7.37 11.69 11.98
N ASP A 161 -8.23 11.86 10.97
CA ASP A 161 -7.91 12.70 9.82
C ASP A 161 -9.18 13.18 9.15
N PHE A 162 -9.48 14.46 9.36
CA PHE A 162 -10.67 15.09 8.78
C PHE A 162 -10.68 15.09 7.25
N LEU A 163 -9.56 14.85 6.53
CA LEU A 163 -9.60 14.65 5.08
C LEU A 163 -10.30 13.36 4.68
N ARG A 164 -10.41 12.38 5.58
CA ARG A 164 -11.06 11.12 5.26
C ARG A 164 -12.56 11.31 4.98
N SER A 165 -13.20 12.35 5.52
CA SER A 165 -14.58 12.70 5.13
C SER A 165 -14.65 13.24 3.69
N LEU A 166 -13.71 14.08 3.27
CA LEU A 166 -13.62 14.56 1.88
C LEU A 166 -13.27 13.41 0.92
N ARG A 167 -12.35 12.52 1.33
CA ARG A 167 -12.02 11.29 0.58
C ARG A 167 -13.24 10.38 0.44
N PHE A 168 -14.11 10.31 1.46
CA PHE A 168 -15.35 9.56 1.38
C PHE A 168 -16.21 10.06 0.22
N PHE A 169 -16.50 11.36 0.16
CA PHE A 169 -17.28 11.93 -0.94
C PHE A 169 -16.61 11.75 -2.30
N ARG A 170 -15.28 11.90 -2.38
CA ARG A 170 -14.52 11.65 -3.61
C ARG A 170 -14.67 10.23 -4.14
N PHE A 171 -14.72 9.23 -3.26
CA PHE A 171 -14.86 7.82 -3.66
C PHE A 171 -16.31 7.36 -3.81
N TYR A 172 -17.27 8.12 -3.28
CA TYR A 172 -18.69 7.82 -3.38
C TYR A 172 -19.31 8.30 -4.69
N ALA A 173 -18.84 9.44 -5.22
CA ALA A 173 -19.25 10.00 -6.51
C ALA A 173 -18.86 9.11 -7.69
#